data_AF-A0A3S4M9V2-F1
#
_entry.id   AF-A0A3S4M9V2-F1
#
_cell.length_a   1.000
_cell.length_b   1.000
_cell.length_c   1.000
_cell.angle_alpha   90.00
_cell.angle_beta   90.00
_cell.angle_gamma   90.00
#
_symmetry.space_group_name_H-M   'P 1'
#
loop_
_entity.id
_entity.type
_entity.pdbx_description
1 polymer ?
#
loop_
_entity_poly.entity_id
_entity_poly.type
_entity_poly.pdbx_seq_one_letter_code
_entity_poly.pdbx_strand_id
1 'polypeptide(L)'
;MCELIWAPEIHRIDGKWYIYFAAAHTQALDKLGMFQHRMFVLECTDADPLSGVWEEKGQIKTHLIPSRWMPRLFSHQGKQWYLWAQKAPDIAGTPISILPGWKSVDDQSAPVMLSKPEYGLGVSGFSRQ
;
A
#
# COMPACT_ATOMS: atom_id res chain seq x y z
N MET A 1 8.28 -11.80 -13.52
CA MET A 1 8.80 -12.26 -12.22
C MET A 1 8.56 -11.13 -11.23
N CYS A 2 8.01 -11.40 -10.05
CA CYS A 2 7.80 -10.38 -9.02
C CYS A 2 9.03 -10.32 -8.11
N GLU A 3 9.49 -9.11 -7.82
CA GLU A 3 10.68 -8.81 -7.04
C GLU A 3 10.29 -8.00 -5.79
N LEU A 4 11.16 -8.00 -4.77
CA LEU A 4 11.06 -7.13 -3.59
C LEU A 4 9.69 -7.20 -2.87
N ILE A 5 9.24 -8.40 -2.52
CA ILE A 5 7.98 -8.61 -1.78
C ILE A 5 8.09 -8.05 -0.36
N TRP A 6 7.31 -7.02 -0.04
CA TRP A 6 7.44 -6.26 1.19
C TRP A 6 6.16 -6.18 2.01
N ALA A 7 6.34 -6.25 3.33
CA ALA A 7 5.37 -5.93 4.37
C ALA A 7 3.96 -6.53 4.15
N PRO A 8 3.84 -7.87 4.03
CA PRO A 8 2.53 -8.49 3.96
C PRO A 8 1.77 -8.29 5.28
N GLU A 9 0.49 -7.93 5.17
CA GLU A 9 -0.43 -7.88 6.30
C GLU A 9 -1.64 -8.75 6.03
N ILE A 10 -2.00 -9.58 7.02
CA ILE A 10 -3.17 -10.44 6.95
C ILE A 10 -4.35 -9.81 7.70
N HIS A 11 -5.50 -9.81 7.05
CA HIS A 11 -6.74 -9.24 7.56
C HIS A 11 -7.88 -10.23 7.38
N ARG A 12 -8.85 -10.23 8.31
CA ARG A 12 -10.12 -10.97 8.17
C ARG A 12 -11.26 -9.98 7.99
N ILE A 13 -11.90 -10.01 6.83
CA ILE A 13 -12.92 -9.04 6.41
C ILE A 13 -14.11 -9.84 5.86
N ASP A 14 -15.31 -9.59 6.39
CA ASP A 14 -16.56 -10.24 5.98
C ASP A 14 -16.47 -11.78 5.85
N GLY A 15 -15.77 -12.39 6.81
CA GLY A 15 -15.61 -13.84 6.89
C GLY A 15 -14.44 -14.43 6.08
N LYS A 16 -13.87 -13.64 5.15
CA LYS A 16 -12.76 -14.03 4.27
C LYS A 16 -11.41 -13.50 4.75
N TRP A 17 -10.34 -14.14 4.30
CA TRP A 17 -8.96 -13.71 4.56
C TRP A 17 -8.38 -12.94 3.40
N TYR A 18 -7.59 -11.91 3.72
CA TYR A 18 -6.91 -11.06 2.75
C TYR A 18 -5.46 -10.84 3.15
N ILE A 19 -4.54 -10.94 2.20
CA ILE A 19 -3.14 -10.51 2.37
C ILE A 19 -2.89 -9.31 1.47
N TYR A 20 -2.54 -8.18 2.09
CA TYR A 20 -2.12 -6.96 1.42
C TYR A 20 -0.60 -6.85 1.47
N PHE A 21 0.04 -6.66 0.32
CA PHE A 21 1.50 -6.59 0.25
C PHE A 21 1.96 -5.64 -0.85
N ALA A 22 3.23 -5.26 -0.83
CA ALA A 22 3.85 -4.51 -1.91
C ALA A 22 4.83 -5.39 -2.69
N ALA A 23 4.88 -5.23 -4.01
CA ALA A 23 5.84 -5.90 -4.89
C ALA A 23 6.27 -4.99 -6.04
N ALA A 24 7.46 -5.22 -6.57
CA ALA A 24 7.97 -4.54 -7.76
C ALA A 24 8.15 -5.55 -8.90
N HIS A 25 8.11 -5.07 -10.14
CA HIS A 25 8.40 -5.91 -11.31
C HIS A 25 9.91 -6.03 -11.60
N THR A 26 10.74 -5.28 -10.87
CA THR A 26 12.18 -5.19 -11.05
C THR A 26 12.85 -4.67 -9.77
N GLN A 27 14.12 -5.01 -9.59
CA GLN A 27 14.97 -4.41 -8.54
C GLN A 27 15.58 -3.06 -8.97
N ALA A 28 15.46 -2.70 -10.27
CA ALA A 28 16.00 -1.46 -10.80
C ALA A 28 15.25 -0.24 -10.24
N LEU A 29 16.02 0.79 -9.89
CA LEU A 29 15.49 2.10 -9.52
C LEU A 29 14.99 2.84 -10.75
N ASP A 30 13.96 3.66 -10.56
CA ASP A 30 13.48 4.58 -11.59
C ASP A 30 14.41 5.80 -11.76
N LYS A 31 14.03 6.73 -12.63
CA LYS A 31 14.80 7.96 -12.90
C LYS A 31 14.96 8.88 -11.68
N LEU A 32 14.16 8.66 -10.63
CA LEU A 32 14.21 9.41 -9.38
C LEU A 32 14.97 8.64 -8.28
N GLY A 33 15.62 7.51 -8.62
CA GLY A 33 16.34 6.68 -7.66
C GLY A 33 15.43 5.87 -6.75
N MET A 34 14.19 5.58 -7.17
CA MET A 34 13.18 4.92 -6.33
C MET A 34 12.83 3.52 -6.82
N PHE A 35 12.52 2.62 -5.88
CA PHE A 35 11.90 1.34 -6.22
C PHE A 35 10.49 1.53 -6.78
N GLN A 36 10.08 0.59 -7.64
CA GLN A 36 8.88 0.69 -8.47
C GLN A 36 7.69 -0.11 -7.93
N HIS A 37 7.54 -0.19 -6.61
CA HIS A 37 6.51 -1.01 -5.97
C HIS A 37 5.08 -0.55 -6.29
N ARG A 38 4.19 -1.54 -6.34
CA ARG A 38 2.74 -1.41 -6.32
C ARG A 38 2.17 -2.28 -5.22
N MET A 39 0.91 -2.03 -4.83
CA MET A 39 0.21 -2.77 -3.78
C MET A 39 -0.69 -3.83 -4.43
N PHE A 40 -0.73 -5.01 -3.85
CA PHE A 40 -1.44 -6.19 -4.36
C PHE A 40 -2.24 -6.85 -3.24
N VAL A 41 -3.23 -7.66 -3.63
CA VAL A 41 -4.10 -8.38 -2.70
C VAL A 41 -4.22 -9.85 -3.10
N LEU A 42 -4.09 -10.73 -2.11
CA LEU A 42 -4.55 -12.12 -2.19
C LEU A 42 -5.82 -12.29 -1.36
N GLU A 43 -6.76 -13.10 -1.83
CA GLU A 43 -7.97 -13.50 -1.09
C GLU A 43 -7.93 -15.01 -0.81
N CYS A 44 -8.37 -15.41 0.37
CA CYS A 44 -8.63 -16.81 0.71
C CYS A 44 -10.03 -16.92 1.35
N THR A 45 -10.87 -17.77 0.78
CA THR A 45 -12.25 -18.00 1.24
C THR A 45 -12.37 -19.15 2.23
N ASP A 46 -11.31 -19.94 2.39
CA ASP A 46 -11.29 -21.08 3.30
C ASP A 46 -11.21 -20.62 4.76
N ALA A 47 -11.66 -21.49 5.67
CA ALA A 47 -11.69 -21.17 7.10
C ALA A 47 -10.28 -20.99 7.70
N ASP A 48 -9.34 -21.86 7.29
CA ASP A 48 -7.93 -21.86 7.70
C ASP A 48 -7.05 -21.23 6.61
N PRO A 49 -6.45 -20.05 6.84
CA PRO A 49 -5.62 -19.37 5.86
C PRO A 49 -4.25 -20.04 5.65
N LEU A 50 -3.84 -20.97 6.53
CA LEU A 50 -2.54 -21.66 6.43
C LEU A 50 -2.58 -22.84 5.46
N SER A 51 -3.75 -23.47 5.29
CA SER A 51 -3.96 -24.58 4.35
C SER A 51 -4.88 -24.23 3.18
N GLY A 52 -5.50 -23.05 3.23
CA GLY A 52 -6.46 -22.61 2.22
C GLY A 52 -5.82 -22.23 0.89
N VAL A 53 -6.66 -22.14 -0.14
CA VAL A 53 -6.25 -21.70 -1.48
C VAL A 53 -6.32 -20.18 -1.57
N TRP A 54 -5.22 -19.57 -2.01
CA TRP A 54 -5.11 -18.13 -2.19
C TRP A 54 -5.29 -17.74 -3.66
N GLU A 55 -6.21 -16.82 -3.92
CA GLU A 55 -6.44 -16.23 -5.23
C GLU A 55 -5.82 -14.83 -5.30
N GLU A 56 -5.09 -14.55 -6.38
CA GLU A 56 -4.60 -13.19 -6.63
C GLU A 56 -5.74 -12.30 -7.14
N LYS A 57 -6.04 -11.22 -6.40
CA LYS A 57 -7.03 -10.21 -6.81
C LYS A 57 -6.39 -9.09 -7.65
N GLY A 58 -5.07 -9.11 -7.76
CA GLY A 58 -4.28 -8.20 -8.59
C GLY A 58 -3.87 -6.91 -7.89
N GLN A 59 -3.45 -5.94 -8.70
CA GLN A 59 -2.93 -4.67 -8.23
C GLN A 59 -4.06 -3.73 -7.76
N ILE A 60 -3.90 -3.12 -6.58
CA ILE A 60 -4.74 -2.02 -6.13
C ILE A 60 -4.44 -0.78 -6.98
N LYS A 61 -5.46 -0.32 -7.71
CA LYS A 61 -5.40 0.89 -8.53
C LYS A 61 -5.79 2.09 -7.67
N THR A 62 -4.99 3.14 -7.71
CA THR A 62 -5.37 4.45 -7.17
C THR A 62 -4.95 5.52 -8.17
N HIS A 63 -5.58 6.69 -8.09
CA HIS A 63 -5.35 7.85 -8.96
C HIS A 63 -3.91 8.37 -9.00
N LEU A 64 -3.11 8.00 -8.02
CA LEU A 64 -1.77 8.54 -7.85
C LEU A 64 -0.77 7.60 -8.51
N ILE A 65 0.00 8.15 -9.45
CA ILE A 65 0.91 7.42 -10.34
C ILE A 65 2.23 6.95 -9.69
N PRO A 66 2.80 7.56 -8.63
CA PRO A 66 4.10 7.13 -8.13
C PRO A 66 4.00 5.87 -7.24
N SER A 67 5.17 5.30 -6.93
CA SER A 67 5.29 4.08 -6.13
C SER A 67 4.68 4.20 -4.73
N ARG A 68 4.13 3.06 -4.26
CA ARG A 68 3.34 2.93 -3.03
C ARG A 68 3.75 1.68 -2.27
N TRP A 69 3.76 1.75 -0.95
CA TRP A 69 4.19 0.66 -0.07
C TRP A 69 3.46 0.71 1.28
N MET A 70 3.56 -0.39 2.02
CA MET A 70 3.02 -0.55 3.37
C MET A 70 1.50 -0.33 3.46
N PRO A 71 0.70 -1.11 2.71
CA PRO A 71 -0.76 -1.04 2.80
C PRO A 71 -1.22 -1.47 4.20
N ARG A 72 -2.21 -0.76 4.72
CA ARG A 72 -2.80 -0.97 6.04
C ARG A 72 -4.31 -0.80 5.96
N LEU A 73 -5.06 -1.76 6.51
CA LEU A 73 -6.52 -1.67 6.62
C LEU A 73 -6.97 -1.66 8.06
N PHE A 74 -8.02 -0.90 8.36
CA PHE A 74 -8.71 -0.96 9.64
C PHE A 74 -10.16 -0.50 9.52
N SER A 75 -11.01 -0.95 10.45
CA SER A 75 -12.40 -0.52 10.56
C SER A 75 -12.58 0.49 11.68
N HIS A 76 -13.27 1.59 11.39
CA HIS A 76 -13.63 2.60 12.38
C HIS A 76 -14.92 3.33 11.97
N GLN A 77 -15.82 3.54 12.93
CA GLN A 77 -17.14 4.18 12.71
C GLN A 77 -17.96 3.54 11.57
N GLY A 78 -17.93 2.21 11.47
CA GLY A 78 -18.67 1.47 10.44
C GLY A 78 -18.14 1.64 9.02
N LYS A 79 -16.91 2.16 8.86
CA LYS A 79 -16.24 2.32 7.56
C LYS A 79 -14.91 1.59 7.56
N GLN A 80 -14.54 1.06 6.41
CA GLN A 80 -13.18 0.59 6.15
C GLN A 80 -12.28 1.76 5.78
N TRP A 81 -11.08 1.77 6.32
CA TRP A 81 -10.07 2.80 6.09
C TRP A 81 -8.84 2.15 5.49
N TYR A 82 -8.36 2.71 4.39
CA TYR A 82 -7.16 2.25 3.72
C TYR A 82 -6.05 3.27 3.90
N LEU A 83 -4.94 2.87 4.51
CA LEU A 83 -3.79 3.71 4.82
C LEU A 83 -2.57 3.18 4.07
N TRP A 84 -1.73 4.07 3.53
CA TRP A 84 -0.49 3.66 2.89
C TRP A 84 0.54 4.80 2.87
N ALA A 85 1.78 4.41 2.58
CA ALA A 85 2.87 5.32 2.30
C ALA A 85 3.07 5.45 0.79
N GLN A 86 3.24 6.68 0.29
CA GLN A 86 3.44 6.94 -1.13
C GLN A 86 4.43 8.07 -1.36
N LYS A 87 5.09 8.06 -2.51
CA LYS A 87 5.81 9.25 -2.97
C LYS A 87 4.80 10.28 -3.52
N ALA A 88 5.07 11.56 -3.36
CA ALA A 88 4.41 12.62 -4.11
C ALA A 88 5.48 13.42 -4.90
N PRO A 89 5.18 13.88 -6.13
CA PRO A 89 6.18 14.55 -6.98
C PRO A 89 6.80 15.79 -6.35
N ASP A 90 6.02 16.50 -5.53
CA ASP A 90 6.30 17.81 -4.95
C ASP A 90 6.63 17.75 -3.44
N ILE A 91 6.70 16.55 -2.86
CA ILE A 91 6.97 16.36 -1.41
C ILE A 91 8.25 15.54 -1.22
N ALA A 92 9.21 16.10 -0.51
CA ALA A 92 10.41 15.38 -0.08
C ALA A 92 10.05 14.22 0.87
N GLY A 93 10.72 13.09 0.73
CA GLY A 93 10.40 11.87 1.47
C GLY A 93 9.09 11.20 1.01
N THR A 94 8.43 10.51 1.95
CA THR A 94 7.26 9.65 1.70
C THR A 94 6.09 10.06 2.61
N PRO A 95 5.12 10.84 2.13
CA PRO A 95 3.90 11.11 2.89
C PRO A 95 3.05 9.86 3.17
N ILE A 96 2.23 9.97 4.21
CA ILE A 96 1.21 8.98 4.59
C ILE A 96 -0.15 9.51 4.14
N SER A 97 -0.90 8.66 3.44
CA SER A 97 -2.22 8.97 2.90
C SER A 97 -3.26 7.97 3.39
N ILE A 98 -4.49 8.43 3.52
CA ILE A 98 -5.64 7.63 3.93
C ILE A 98 -6.81 7.78 2.96
N LEU A 99 -7.58 6.71 2.80
CA LEU A 99 -8.82 6.70 2.05
C LEU A 99 -9.97 6.15 2.93
N PRO A 100 -10.92 7.01 3.35
CA PRO A 100 -12.09 6.59 4.10
C PRO A 100 -13.13 5.90 3.21
N GLY A 101 -13.74 4.84 3.72
CA GLY A 101 -14.81 4.12 3.03
C GLY A 101 -14.34 3.30 1.84
N TRP A 102 -13.08 2.84 1.85
CA TRP A 102 -12.51 2.01 0.79
C TRP A 102 -13.32 0.72 0.60
N LYS A 103 -13.70 0.42 -0.66
CA LYS A 103 -14.59 -0.71 -0.98
C LYS A 103 -13.90 -1.87 -1.68
N SER A 104 -12.97 -1.58 -2.59
CA SER A 104 -12.34 -2.61 -3.42
C SER A 104 -11.04 -2.14 -4.06
N VAL A 105 -10.31 -3.08 -4.69
CA VAL A 105 -9.06 -2.83 -5.40
C VAL A 105 -9.17 -1.85 -6.58
N ASP A 106 -10.38 -1.62 -7.08
CA ASP A 106 -10.68 -0.66 -8.16
C ASP A 106 -11.22 0.68 -7.65
N ASP A 107 -11.30 0.88 -6.32
CA ASP A 107 -11.79 2.12 -5.73
C ASP A 107 -10.88 3.31 -6.06
N GLN A 108 -11.45 4.19 -6.86
CA GLN A 108 -10.87 5.41 -7.38
C GLN A 108 -11.44 6.60 -6.62
N SER A 109 -11.40 6.57 -5.30
CA SER A 109 -11.69 7.75 -4.48
C SER A 109 -10.40 8.52 -4.20
N ALA A 110 -10.49 9.84 -4.03
CA ALA A 110 -9.32 10.67 -3.77
C ALA A 110 -8.83 10.49 -2.32
N PRO A 111 -7.52 10.20 -2.10
CA PRO A 111 -6.98 10.12 -0.75
C PRO A 111 -6.84 11.47 -0.06
N VAL A 112 -6.77 11.42 1.26
CA VAL A 112 -6.40 12.53 2.14
C VAL A 112 -4.99 12.28 2.66
N MET A 113 -4.09 13.27 2.52
CA MET A 113 -2.76 13.20 3.13
C MET A 113 -2.86 13.50 4.63
N LEU A 114 -2.29 12.63 5.46
CA LEU A 114 -2.28 12.80 6.92
C LEU A 114 -0.99 13.43 7.44
N SER A 115 0.15 13.04 6.87
CA SER A 115 1.46 13.51 7.34
C SER A 115 2.49 13.51 6.22
N LYS A 116 3.49 14.39 6.33
CA LYS A 116 4.70 14.39 5.50
C LYS A 116 5.94 14.52 6.39
N PRO A 117 7.11 14.03 5.95
CA PRO A 117 8.36 14.27 6.66
C PRO A 117 8.71 15.77 6.66
N GLU A 118 8.76 16.38 7.84
CA GLU A 118 9.07 17.82 7.97
C GLU A 118 9.96 18.17 9.18
N TYR A 119 10.13 17.23 10.12
CA TYR A 119 11.00 17.39 11.27
C TYR A 119 12.37 16.74 11.05
N GLY A 120 13.41 17.25 11.73
CA GLY A 120 14.80 16.80 11.57
C GLY A 120 15.01 15.28 11.66
N LEU A 121 14.36 14.61 12.60
CA LEU A 121 14.41 13.15 12.72
C LEU A 121 13.77 12.42 11.53
N GLY A 122 12.71 12.98 10.95
CA GLY A 122 11.98 12.40 9.82
C GLY A 122 12.68 12.58 8.48
N VAL A 123 13.77 13.35 8.42
CA VAL A 123 14.51 13.65 7.18
C VAL A 123 15.95 13.15 7.18
N SER A 124 16.40 12.50 8.25
CA SER A 124 17.73 11.86 8.30
C SER A 124 17.86 10.79 7.23
N GLY A 125 18.91 10.88 6.39
CA GLY A 125 19.14 9.97 5.27
C GLY A 125 18.52 10.42 3.94
N PHE A 126 17.65 11.44 3.95
CA PHE A 126 17.26 12.15 2.73
C PHE A 126 18.27 13.27 2.50
N SER A 127 19.14 13.14 1.49
CA SER A 127 20.06 14.22 1.14
C SER A 127 19.26 15.47 0.78
N ARG A 128 19.59 16.60 1.41
CA ARG A 128 19.21 17.91 0.87
C ARG A 128 19.92 18.02 -0.47
N GLN A 129 19.16 18.06 -1.56
CA GLN A 129 19.69 18.57 -2.82
C GLN A 129 19.92 20.08 -2.69
#